data_AF-A0A6V7PRY8-F1
#
_entry.id   AF-A0A6V7PRY8-F1
#
_cell.length_a   1.000
_cell.length_b   1.000
_cell.length_c   1.000
_cell.angle_alpha   90.00
_cell.angle_beta   90.00
_cell.angle_gamma   90.00
#
_symmetry.space_group_name_H-M   'P 1'
#
loop_
_entity.id
_entity.type
_entity.pdbx_description
1 polymer ?
#
loop_
_entity_poly.entity_id
_entity_poly.type
_entity_poly.pdbx_seq_one_letter_code
_entity_poly.pdbx_strand_id
1 'polypeptide(L)'
;MYSRLRRARISEGIKALQNCLPYSKKRNKESAFDDLIDYVKFLKLQLKVLSESRLDGEETDHRFVHVEGYGHYLLHPQMSAEPLGEMMGQLMESNMQVANQLLESKGIALFPLEFAYTLLRSS
;
A
#
# COMPACT_ATOMS: atom_id res chain seq x y z
N MET A 1 38.53 -1.10 -30.62
CA MET A 1 38.82 -1.09 -29.16
C MET A 1 37.81 -0.25 -28.38
N TYR A 2 37.64 1.05 -28.68
CA TYR A 2 36.72 1.97 -27.97
C TYR A 2 35.28 1.46 -27.81
N SER A 3 34.68 0.93 -28.88
CA SER A 3 33.31 0.38 -28.85
C SER A 3 33.16 -0.83 -27.90
N ARG A 4 34.20 -1.66 -27.75
CA ARG A 4 34.19 -2.80 -26.82
C ARG A 4 34.20 -2.33 -25.37
N LEU A 5 35.03 -1.33 -25.04
CA LEU A 5 35.12 -0.78 -23.70
C LEU A 5 33.83 -0.08 -23.28
N ARG A 6 33.22 0.69 -24.19
CA ARG A 6 31.91 1.34 -23.94
C ARG A 6 30.82 0.31 -23.64
N ARG A 7 30.74 -0.77 -24.43
CA ARG A 7 29.78 -1.87 -24.20
C ARG A 7 30.02 -2.60 -22.88
N ALA A 8 31.29 -2.83 -22.50
CA ALA A 8 31.63 -3.47 -21.23
C ALA A 8 31.13 -2.64 -20.04
N ARG A 9 31.40 -1.32 -20.03
CA ARG A 9 30.92 -0.40 -18.98
C ARG A 9 29.39 -0.39 -18.86
N ILE A 10 28.67 -0.40 -19.99
CA ILE A 10 27.20 -0.45 -19.99
C ILE A 10 26.70 -1.78 -19.41
N SER A 11 27.28 -2.90 -19.81
CA SER A 11 26.90 -4.22 -19.31
C SER A 11 27.13 -4.37 -17.82
N GLU A 12 28.21 -3.80 -17.30
CA GLU A 12 28.52 -3.78 -15.88
C GLU A 12 27.50 -2.94 -15.09
N GLY A 13 27.16 -1.75 -15.60
CA GLY A 13 26.12 -0.90 -15.02
C GLY A 13 24.75 -1.58 -14.95
N ILE A 14 24.34 -2.25 -16.03
CA ILE A 14 23.07 -3.01 -16.06
C ILE A 14 23.09 -4.13 -15.01
N LYS A 15 24.21 -4.85 -14.89
CA LYS A 15 24.35 -5.93 -13.90
C LYS A 15 24.28 -5.39 -12.46
N ALA A 16 24.92 -4.25 -12.19
CA ALA A 16 24.87 -3.60 -10.88
C ALA A 16 23.42 -3.19 -10.54
N LEU A 17 22.70 -2.58 -11.48
CA LEU A 17 21.29 -2.21 -11.30
C LEU A 17 20.40 -3.43 -11.03
N GLN A 18 20.59 -4.52 -11.78
CA GLN A 18 19.86 -5.77 -11.55
C GLN A 18 20.11 -6.33 -10.14
N ASN A 19 21.34 -6.31 -9.64
CA ASN A 19 21.66 -6.81 -8.30
C ASN A 19 20.98 -6.01 -7.17
N CYS A 20 20.55 -4.77 -7.42
CA CYS A 20 19.80 -3.97 -6.46
C CYS A 20 18.32 -4.38 -6.36
N LEU A 21 17.80 -5.21 -7.28
CA LEU A 21 16.40 -5.61 -7.30
C LEU A 21 16.19 -6.91 -6.51
N PRO A 22 15.18 -6.97 -5.62
CA PRO A 22 14.88 -8.17 -4.83
C PRO A 22 14.43 -9.39 -5.66
N TYR A 23 13.95 -9.19 -6.90
CA TYR A 23 13.45 -10.26 -7.79
C TYR A 23 14.29 -10.47 -9.07
N SER A 24 15.53 -9.98 -9.09
CA SER A 24 16.37 -9.88 -10.30
C SER A 24 16.78 -11.20 -10.96
N LYS A 25 16.76 -12.31 -10.23
CA LYS A 25 17.37 -13.57 -10.68
C LYS A 25 16.59 -14.33 -11.77
N LYS A 26 15.37 -13.91 -12.10
CA LYS A 26 14.45 -14.67 -12.99
C LYS A 26 13.81 -13.90 -14.14
N ARG A 27 14.06 -12.59 -14.32
CA ARG A 27 13.32 -11.77 -15.29
C ARG A 27 14.09 -11.45 -16.58
N ASN A 28 13.33 -11.38 -17.69
CA ASN A 28 13.83 -11.14 -19.03
C ASN A 28 14.52 -9.76 -19.14
N LYS A 29 15.56 -9.66 -19.97
CA LYS A 29 16.30 -8.39 -20.16
C LYS A 29 15.42 -7.25 -20.68
N GLU A 30 14.33 -7.58 -21.35
CA GLU A 30 13.37 -6.66 -21.95
C GLU A 30 12.52 -5.94 -20.90
N SER A 31 12.17 -6.60 -19.78
CA SER A 31 11.39 -5.99 -18.69
C SER A 31 12.25 -5.44 -17.54
N ALA A 32 13.56 -5.69 -17.55
CA ALA A 32 14.43 -5.37 -16.41
C ALA A 32 14.47 -3.88 -16.05
N PHE A 33 14.28 -3.00 -17.04
CA PHE A 33 14.19 -1.56 -16.79
C PHE A 33 12.82 -1.14 -16.24
N ASP A 34 11.74 -1.77 -16.70
CA ASP A 34 10.40 -1.51 -16.15
C ASP A 34 10.33 -1.97 -14.68
N ASP A 35 10.88 -3.14 -14.38
CA ASP A 35 11.03 -3.65 -13.02
C ASP A 35 11.85 -2.70 -12.13
N LEU A 36 12.92 -2.10 -12.67
CA LEU A 36 13.74 -1.11 -11.96
C LEU A 36 12.95 0.16 -11.67
N ILE A 37 12.25 0.68 -12.68
CA ILE A 37 11.42 1.88 -12.56
C ILE A 37 10.35 1.65 -11.49
N ASP A 38 9.69 0.50 -11.52
CA ASP A 38 8.65 0.14 -10.57
C ASP A 38 9.22 0.01 -9.15
N TYR A 39 10.38 -0.61 -8.98
CA TYR A 39 11.02 -0.69 -7.67
C TYR A 39 11.43 0.69 -7.13
N VAL A 40 11.88 1.62 -7.97
CA VAL A 40 12.15 2.99 -7.54
C VAL A 40 10.87 3.72 -7.12
N LYS A 41 9.76 3.52 -7.85
CA LYS A 41 8.45 4.06 -7.45
C LYS A 41 8.02 3.49 -6.09
N PHE A 42 8.21 2.19 -5.87
CA PHE A 42 7.95 1.54 -4.59
C PHE A 42 8.74 2.17 -3.44
N LEU A 43 10.06 2.31 -3.60
CA LEU A 43 10.91 2.90 -2.56
C LEU A 43 10.52 4.35 -2.25
N LYS A 44 10.17 5.14 -3.28
CA LYS A 44 9.67 6.51 -3.08
C LYS A 44 8.37 6.55 -2.29
N LEU A 45 7.47 5.63 -2.56
CA LEU A 45 6.18 5.54 -1.87
C LEU A 45 6.36 5.13 -0.40
N GLN A 46 7.24 4.15 -0.13
CA GLN A 46 7.64 3.76 1.23
C GLN A 46 8.18 4.96 2.03
N LEU A 47 9.09 5.73 1.43
CA LEU A 47 9.67 6.91 2.07
C LEU A 47 8.63 7.99 2.37
N LYS A 48 7.69 8.22 1.45
CA LYS A 48 6.61 9.19 1.64
C LYS A 48 5.77 8.81 2.87
N VAL A 49 5.33 7.56 2.94
CA VAL A 49 4.56 7.03 4.07
C VAL A 49 5.34 7.16 5.36
N LEU A 50 6.58 6.69 5.42
CA LEU A 50 7.44 6.84 6.61
C LEU A 50 7.60 8.31 7.04
N SER A 51 7.66 9.25 6.09
CA SER A 51 7.76 10.67 6.41
C SER A 51 6.45 11.28 6.92
N GLU A 52 5.31 10.75 6.48
CA GLU A 52 3.96 11.18 6.91
C GLU A 52 3.57 10.54 8.25
N SER A 53 3.83 9.24 8.45
CA SER A 53 3.55 8.52 9.71
C SER A 53 4.36 9.06 10.90
N ARG A 54 5.56 9.61 10.66
CA ARG A 54 6.36 10.28 11.70
C ARG A 54 5.71 11.55 12.26
N LEU A 55 4.74 12.15 11.56
CA LEU A 55 4.01 13.32 12.04
C LEU A 55 2.80 12.94 12.92
N ASP A 56 2.35 11.67 12.88
CA ASP A 56 1.15 11.21 13.58
C ASP A 56 1.44 10.19 14.69
N GLY A 57 2.68 9.71 14.83
CA GLY A 57 3.11 8.86 15.95
C GLY A 57 2.58 7.42 15.91
N GLU A 58 1.91 7.01 14.84
CA GLU A 58 1.38 5.67 14.66
C GLU A 58 2.37 4.79 13.87
N GLU A 59 2.77 3.64 14.44
CA GLU A 59 3.50 2.62 13.68
C GLU A 59 2.55 1.97 12.68
N THR A 60 2.63 2.39 11.44
CA THR A 60 1.81 1.83 10.38
C THR A 60 2.48 0.60 9.77
N ASP A 61 1.99 -0.59 10.13
CA ASP A 61 2.23 -1.78 9.33
C ASP A 61 1.47 -1.58 8.01
N HIS A 62 2.14 -1.09 6.97
CA HIS A 62 1.58 -0.86 5.64
C HIS A 62 2.30 -1.75 4.62
N ARG A 63 1.58 -2.70 4.01
CA ARG A 63 2.08 -3.72 3.10
C ARG A 63 1.68 -3.34 1.70
N PHE A 64 2.70 -2.95 0.96
CA PHE A 64 2.59 -2.58 -0.44
C PHE A 64 2.57 -3.84 -1.29
N VAL A 65 1.53 -3.97 -2.12
CA VAL A 65 1.35 -5.13 -3.01
C VAL A 65 1.59 -4.69 -4.44
N HIS A 66 2.39 -5.47 -5.17
CA HIS A 66 2.55 -5.32 -6.61
C HIS A 66 1.34 -5.99 -7.30
N VAL A 67 0.50 -5.19 -7.95
CA VAL A 67 -0.66 -5.71 -8.69
C VAL A 67 -0.27 -5.80 -10.16
N GLU A 68 -0.22 -7.03 -10.68
CA GLU A 68 0.10 -7.32 -12.08
C GLU A 68 -0.93 -6.62 -12.99
N GLY A 69 -0.45 -5.90 -14.02
CA GLY A 69 -1.29 -5.12 -14.93
C GLY A 69 -1.49 -3.64 -14.55
N TYR A 70 -1.08 -3.20 -13.35
CA TYR A 70 -1.25 -1.81 -12.92
C TYR A 70 0.02 -0.97 -12.88
N GLY A 71 1.21 -1.52 -13.16
CA GLY A 71 2.47 -0.75 -13.30
C GLY A 71 2.88 0.12 -12.09
N HIS A 72 2.21 -0.09 -10.94
CA HIS A 72 2.30 0.75 -9.76
C HIS A 72 2.04 -0.09 -8.50
N TYR A 73 2.80 0.18 -7.45
CA TYR A 73 2.57 -0.37 -6.12
C TYR A 73 1.48 0.42 -5.44
N LEU A 74 0.43 -0.26 -4.98
CA LEU A 74 -0.64 0.37 -4.23
C LEU A 74 -0.31 0.30 -2.74
N LEU A 75 -0.58 1.40 -2.03
CA LEU A 75 -0.81 1.33 -0.59
C LEU A 75 -2.05 0.48 -0.40
N HIS A 76 -1.86 -0.73 0.11
CA HIS A 76 -2.91 -1.42 0.81
C HIS A 76 -2.71 -1.03 2.27
N PRO A 77 -3.54 -0.13 2.84
CA PRO A 77 -3.69 -0.14 4.29
C PRO A 77 -4.14 -1.58 4.60
N GLN A 78 -3.35 -2.36 5.34
CA GLN A 78 -3.88 -3.59 5.94
C GLN A 78 -4.95 -3.19 6.95
N MET A 79 -6.12 -2.89 6.43
CA MET A 79 -7.31 -3.46 6.99
C MET A 79 -7.13 -4.96 6.75
N SER A 80 -7.19 -5.75 7.82
CA SER A 80 -7.28 -7.21 7.71
C SER A 80 -8.24 -7.60 6.59
N ALA A 81 -7.99 -8.73 5.94
CA ALA A 81 -8.61 -9.16 4.68
C ALA A 81 -10.16 -9.22 4.63
N GLU A 82 -10.87 -8.81 5.68
CA GLU A 82 -12.32 -8.72 5.76
C GLU A 82 -12.81 -7.27 5.54
N PRO A 83 -13.78 -7.05 4.64
CA PRO A 83 -14.50 -5.79 4.55
C PRO A 83 -14.96 -5.31 5.93
N LEU A 84 -14.87 -4.00 6.20
CA LEU A 84 -15.27 -3.40 7.49
C LEU A 84 -16.66 -3.87 7.95
N GLY A 85 -17.59 -4.09 7.00
CA GLY A 85 -18.93 -4.62 7.29
C GLY A 85 -18.93 -6.06 7.85
N GLU A 86 -18.07 -6.94 7.34
CA GLU A 86 -17.97 -8.34 7.81
C GLU A 86 -17.33 -8.40 9.19
N MET A 87 -16.23 -7.66 9.39
CA MET A 87 -15.59 -7.52 10.70
C MET A 87 -16.55 -6.91 11.73
N MET A 88 -17.28 -5.85 11.35
CA MET A 88 -18.25 -5.22 12.23
C MET A 88 -19.40 -6.18 12.55
N GLY A 89 -19.87 -6.99 11.60
CA GLY A 89 -20.88 -8.02 11.85
C GLY A 89 -20.44 -9.00 12.94
N GLN A 90 -19.23 -9.54 12.83
CA GLN A 90 -18.66 -10.43 13.84
C GLN A 90 -18.44 -9.74 15.19
N LEU A 91 -17.94 -8.49 15.19
CA LEU A 91 -17.69 -7.73 16.42
C LEU A 91 -18.98 -7.30 17.12
N MET A 92 -20.02 -6.92 16.38
CA MET A 92 -21.32 -6.59 16.98
C MET A 92 -21.97 -7.79 17.65
N GLU A 93 -21.76 -9.00 17.11
CA GLU A 93 -22.28 -10.25 17.68
C GLU A 93 -21.46 -10.74 18.88
N SER A 94 -20.14 -10.59 18.84
CA SER A 94 -19.23 -11.10 19.89
C SER A 94 -18.88 -10.08 20.98
N ASN A 95 -18.62 -8.83 20.61
CA ASN A 95 -18.22 -7.76 21.53
C ASN A 95 -18.49 -6.35 20.95
N MET A 96 -19.69 -5.86 21.24
CA MET A 96 -20.17 -4.55 20.79
C MET A 96 -19.29 -3.37 21.23
N GLN A 97 -18.55 -3.47 22.34
CA GLN A 97 -17.68 -2.37 22.78
C GLN A 97 -16.43 -2.21 21.90
N VAL A 98 -15.83 -3.32 21.49
CA VAL A 98 -14.70 -3.32 20.55
C VAL A 98 -15.16 -2.81 19.18
N ALA A 99 -16.37 -3.19 18.78
CA ALA A 99 -17.03 -2.71 17.58
C ALA A 99 -17.16 -1.16 17.58
N ASN A 100 -17.61 -0.57 18.69
CA ASN A 100 -17.70 0.89 18.83
C ASN A 100 -16.34 1.58 18.85
N GLN A 101 -15.34 1.04 19.56
CA GLN A 101 -13.97 1.60 19.55
C GLN A 101 -13.36 1.60 18.15
N LEU A 102 -13.62 0.56 17.35
CA LEU A 102 -13.17 0.51 15.97
C LEU A 102 -13.83 1.60 15.12
N LEU A 103 -15.15 1.79 15.26
CA LEU A 103 -15.86 2.86 14.55
C LEU A 103 -15.35 4.25 14.94
N GLU A 104 -15.13 4.48 16.23
CA GLU A 104 -14.58 5.72 16.76
C GLU A 104 -13.16 6.00 16.22
N SER A 105 -12.31 4.97 16.15
CA SER A 105 -10.97 5.07 15.55
C SER A 105 -11.00 5.45 14.06
N LYS A 106 -12.12 5.17 13.38
CA LYS A 106 -12.37 5.51 11.97
C LYS A 106 -13.17 6.80 11.78
N GLY A 107 -13.55 7.49 12.86
CA GLY A 107 -14.40 8.68 12.80
C GLY A 107 -15.84 8.40 12.32
N ILE A 108 -16.30 7.16 12.49
CA ILE A 108 -17.64 6.71 12.11
C ILE A 108 -18.47 6.54 13.39
N ALA A 109 -19.73 6.96 13.36
CA ALA A 109 -20.67 6.76 14.46
C ALA A 109 -21.98 6.16 13.95
N LEU A 110 -22.56 5.24 14.72
CA LEU A 110 -23.87 4.65 14.45
C LEU A 110 -24.95 5.46 15.13
N PHE A 111 -26.03 5.75 14.40
CA PHE A 111 -27.22 6.38 14.94
C PHE A 111 -28.45 5.53 14.64
N PRO A 112 -29.45 5.50 15.53
CA PRO A 112 -30.76 4.92 15.21
C PRO A 112 -31.32 5.56 13.94
N LEU A 113 -31.96 4.76 13.09
CA LEU A 113 -32.55 5.24 11.84
C LEU A 113 -33.57 6.38 12.06
N GLU A 114 -34.28 6.34 13.19
CA GLU A 114 -35.19 7.40 13.64
C GLU A 114 -34.51 8.77 13.69
N PHE A 115 -33.23 8.81 14.06
CA PHE A 115 -32.46 10.04 14.10
C PHE A 115 -32.29 10.64 12.69
N ALA A 116 -32.05 9.80 11.68
CA ALA A 116 -31.93 10.27 10.30
C ALA A 116 -33.26 10.90 9.81
N TYR A 117 -34.41 10.32 10.16
CA TYR A 117 -35.71 10.91 9.83
C TYR A 117 -35.95 12.26 10.51
N THR A 118 -35.50 12.44 11.75
CA THR A 118 -35.60 13.73 12.44
C THR A 118 -34.74 14.81 11.78
N LEU A 119 -33.52 14.47 11.36
CA LEU A 119 -32.61 15.39 10.66
C LEU A 119 -33.19 15.81 9.31
N LEU A 120 -33.70 14.85 8.52
CA LEU A 120 -34.24 15.11 7.19
C LEU A 120 -35.51 16.00 7.22
N ARG A 121 -36.31 15.88 8.29
CA ARG A 121 -37.53 16.69 8.50
C ARG A 121 -37.23 18.08 9.03
N SER A 122 -36.05 18.30 9.61
CA SER A 122 -35.60 19.58 10.15
C SER A 122 -34.83 20.45 9.15
N SER A 123 -34.63 19.96 7.92
CA SER A 123 -34.09 20.69 6.75
C SER A 123 -35.20 21.31 5.93
#